data_AF-A0A2X2WHU5-F1
#
_entry.id   AF-A0A2X2WHU5-F1
#
_cell.length_a   1.000
_cell.length_b   1.000
_cell.length_c   1.000
_cell.angle_alpha   90.00
_cell.angle_beta   90.00
_cell.angle_gamma   90.00
#
_symmetry.space_group_name_H-M   'P 1'
#
loop_
_entity.id
_entity.type
_entity.pdbx_description
1 polymer ?
#
loop_
_entity_poly.entity_id
_entity_poly.type
_entity_poly.pdbx_seq_one_letter_code
_entity_poly.pdbx_strand_id
1 'polypeptide(L)'
;MPEWVPARWGATTFRKRLEKAGLVIAVAHHAIENVPDDADIIVTHASLEGRVKRVSNKPTVLIKNYIGDPLLDELFKKLIAD
;
A
#
# COMPACT_ATOMS: atom_id res chain seq x y z
N MET A 1 12.84 17.47 -8.49
CA MET A 1 11.82 16.47 -8.90
C MET A 1 10.85 16.30 -7.75
N PRO A 2 9.53 16.44 -7.92
CA PRO A 2 8.62 16.34 -6.78
C PRO A 2 8.55 14.89 -6.29
N GLU A 3 8.67 14.74 -4.99
CA GLU A 3 8.92 13.51 -4.20
C GLU A 3 7.76 12.49 -4.13
N TRP A 4 6.78 12.52 -5.03
CA TRP A 4 5.53 11.74 -4.88
C TRP A 4 5.13 10.85 -6.07
N VAL A 5 5.87 10.89 -7.18
CA VAL A 5 5.52 10.12 -8.40
C VAL A 5 5.61 8.59 -8.23
N PRO A 6 6.62 8.01 -7.54
CA PRO A 6 6.77 6.56 -7.45
C PRO A 6 5.65 5.86 -6.67
N ALA A 7 5.23 6.43 -5.54
CA ALA A 7 4.19 5.85 -4.68
C ALA A 7 2.81 5.90 -5.36
N ARG A 8 2.49 7.01 -6.05
CA ARG A 8 1.22 7.15 -6.78
C ARG A 8 1.13 6.15 -7.95
N TRP A 9 2.25 5.88 -8.62
CA TRP A 9 2.30 4.91 -9.72
C TRP A 9 2.24 3.47 -9.21
N GLY A 10 2.91 3.16 -8.09
CA GLY A 10 2.80 1.87 -7.41
C GLY A 10 1.37 1.55 -6.98
N ALA A 11 0.71 2.49 -6.29
CA ALA A 11 -0.69 2.35 -5.88
C ALA A 11 -1.64 2.14 -7.08
N THR A 12 -1.44 2.89 -8.16
CA THR A 12 -2.26 2.73 -9.39
C THR A 12 -2.06 1.37 -10.05
N THR A 13 -0.81 0.88 -10.09
CA THR A 13 -0.48 -0.42 -10.69
C THR A 13 -1.07 -1.56 -9.86
N PHE A 14 -0.95 -1.48 -8.54
CA PHE A 14 -1.53 -2.46 -7.63
C PHE A 14 -3.05 -2.48 -7.70
N ARG A 15 -3.70 -1.30 -7.71
CA ARG A 15 -5.14 -1.17 -7.91
C ARG A 15 -5.62 -1.85 -9.19
N LYS A 16 -4.99 -1.56 -10.32
CA LYS A 16 -5.34 -2.18 -11.62
C LYS A 16 -5.19 -3.70 -11.57
N ARG A 17 -4.23 -4.22 -10.81
CA ARG A 17 -4.03 -5.66 -10.64
C ARG A 17 -5.17 -6.29 -9.84
N LEU A 18 -5.64 -5.63 -8.79
CA LEU A 18 -6.81 -6.07 -7.99
C LEU A 18 -8.09 -6.02 -8.82
N GLU A 19 -8.33 -4.92 -9.55
CA GLU A 19 -9.48 -4.78 -10.45
C GLU A 19 -9.50 -5.90 -11.51
N LYS A 20 -8.32 -6.25 -12.08
CA LYS A 20 -8.19 -7.38 -13.02
C LYS A 20 -8.49 -8.75 -12.40
N ALA A 21 -8.29 -8.91 -11.10
CA ALA A 21 -8.64 -10.12 -10.36
C ALA A 21 -10.13 -10.15 -9.95
N GLY A 22 -10.91 -9.11 -10.28
CA GLY A 22 -12.32 -9.01 -9.89
C GLY A 22 -12.53 -8.53 -8.45
N LEU A 23 -11.48 -8.05 -7.78
CA LEU A 23 -11.57 -7.53 -6.41
C LEU A 23 -12.00 -6.06 -6.42
N VAL A 24 -13.05 -5.74 -5.67
CA VAL A 24 -13.55 -4.36 -5.50
C VAL A 24 -12.94 -3.75 -4.24
N ILE A 25 -11.64 -3.49 -4.27
CA ILE A 25 -10.89 -2.91 -3.14
C ILE A 25 -10.55 -1.45 -3.42
N ALA A 26 -10.84 -0.57 -2.48
CA ALA A 26 -10.48 0.84 -2.56
C ALA A 26 -8.98 1.03 -2.30
N VAL A 27 -8.25 1.50 -3.32
CA VAL A 27 -6.83 1.83 -3.21
C VAL A 27 -6.63 3.33 -3.35
N ALA A 28 -6.19 3.97 -2.28
CA ALA A 28 -5.88 5.40 -2.24
C ALA A 28 -4.44 5.62 -1.73
N HIS A 29 -3.86 6.76 -2.09
CA HIS A 29 -2.55 7.18 -1.58
C HIS A 29 -2.76 8.39 -0.66
N HIS A 30 -2.22 8.30 0.55
CA HIS A 30 -2.27 9.36 1.55
C HIS A 30 -0.87 9.61 2.08
N ALA A 31 -0.61 10.84 2.53
CA ALA A 31 0.54 11.09 3.39
C ALA A 31 0.36 10.30 4.70
N ILE A 32 1.45 9.86 5.30
CA ILE A 32 1.43 9.05 6.53
C ILE A 32 0.58 9.70 7.64
N GLU A 33 0.68 11.02 7.78
CA GLU A 33 -0.05 11.82 8.77
C GLU A 33 -1.54 12.01 8.45
N ASN A 34 -1.95 11.75 7.20
CA ASN A 34 -3.31 11.92 6.69
C ASN A 34 -3.97 10.59 6.32
N VAL A 35 -3.44 9.46 6.79
CA VAL A 35 -4.07 8.16 6.59
C VAL A 35 -5.37 8.13 7.40
N PRO A 36 -6.52 7.83 6.79
CA PRO A 36 -7.78 7.76 7.51
C PRO A 36 -7.81 6.58 8.49
N ASP A 37 -8.49 6.74 9.63
CA ASP A 37 -8.71 5.66 10.60
C ASP A 37 -9.54 4.51 10.06
N ASP A 38 -10.28 4.72 8.97
CA ASP A 38 -11.03 3.67 8.28
C ASP A 38 -10.15 2.78 7.39
N ALA A 39 -8.85 3.08 7.27
CA ALA A 39 -7.94 2.24 6.51
C ALA A 39 -7.79 0.84 7.15
N ASP A 40 -7.97 -0.21 6.35
CA ASP A 40 -7.75 -1.59 6.78
C ASP A 40 -6.26 -1.97 6.75
N ILE A 41 -5.55 -1.59 5.68
CA ILE A 41 -4.15 -1.96 5.44
C ILE A 41 -3.38 -0.76 4.91
N ILE A 42 -2.21 -0.49 5.49
CA ILE A 42 -1.27 0.52 5.02
C ILE A 42 -0.14 -0.16 4.27
N VAL A 43 0.15 0.28 3.04
CA VAL A 43 1.33 -0.17 2.29
C VAL A 43 2.30 1.00 2.16
N THR A 44 3.51 0.85 2.69
CA THR A 44 4.53 1.91 2.68
C THR A 44 5.94 1.35 2.57
N HIS A 45 6.92 2.23 2.32
CA HIS A 45 8.32 1.81 2.29
C HIS A 45 8.85 1.48 3.69
N ALA A 46 9.68 0.44 3.81
CA ALA A 46 10.24 -0.04 5.08
C ALA A 46 10.96 1.06 5.89
N SER A 47 11.60 2.02 5.23
CA SER A 47 12.26 3.17 5.89
C SER A 47 11.28 4.06 6.69
N LEU A 48 9.98 4.00 6.37
CA LEU A 48 8.93 4.80 7.00
C LEU A 48 8.18 4.07 8.12
N GLU A 49 8.54 2.81 8.41
CA GLU A 49 7.92 1.99 9.45
C GLU A 49 7.81 2.74 10.79
N GLY A 50 8.92 3.36 11.22
CA GLY A 50 8.97 4.08 12.49
C GLY A 50 8.04 5.30 12.53
N ARG A 51 7.70 5.89 11.38
CA ARG A 51 6.71 6.97 11.30
C ARG A 51 5.30 6.43 11.34
N VAL A 52 5.00 5.42 10.53
CA VAL A 52 3.65 4.82 10.48
C VAL A 52 3.23 4.28 11.85
N LYS A 53 4.11 3.54 12.54
CA LYS A 53 3.83 3.01 13.88
C LYS A 53 3.57 4.08 14.94
N ARG A 54 3.99 5.34 14.72
CA ARG A 54 3.73 6.45 15.65
C ARG A 54 2.39 7.13 15.39
N VAL A 55 1.90 7.09 14.15
CA VAL A 55 0.67 7.78 13.76
C VAL A 55 -0.52 6.83 13.61
N SER A 56 -0.28 5.55 13.38
CA SER A 56 -1.30 4.55 13.12
C SER A 56 -0.90 3.20 13.70
N ASN A 57 -1.89 2.49 14.26
CA ASN A 57 -1.74 1.12 14.74
C ASN A 57 -2.28 0.09 13.74
N LYS A 58 -2.56 0.50 12.51
CA LYS A 58 -3.16 -0.37 11.49
C LYS A 58 -2.14 -1.38 10.94
N PRO A 59 -2.62 -2.54 10.45
CA PRO A 59 -1.78 -3.49 9.73
C PRO A 59 -0.99 -2.79 8.63
N THR A 60 0.34 -2.89 8.71
CA THR A 60 1.23 -2.19 7.77
C THR A 60 2.11 -3.19 7.03
N VAL A 61 2.11 -3.12 5.70
CA VAL A 61 2.99 -3.88 4.81
C VAL A 61 4.14 -2.98 4.38
N LEU A 62 5.35 -3.41 4.72
CA LEU A 62 6.59 -2.65 4.53
C LEU A 62 7.33 -3.12 3.28
N ILE A 63 7.07 -2.47 2.16
CA ILE A 63 7.72 -2.77 0.88
C ILE A 63 9.10 -2.10 0.79
N LYS A 64 10.00 -2.68 0.00
CA LYS A 64 11.27 -2.03 -0.40
C LYS A 64 11.17 -1.40 -1.78
N ASN A 65 10.29 -1.90 -2.63
CA ASN A 65 10.01 -1.30 -3.93
C ASN A 65 8.52 -1.12 -4.19
N TYR A 66 8.14 -0.06 -4.88
CA TYR A 66 6.72 0.18 -5.22
C TYR A 66 6.21 -0.70 -6.36
N ILE A 67 7.13 -1.35 -7.08
CA ILE A 67 6.84 -2.21 -8.24
C ILE A 67 7.68 -3.48 -8.12
N GLY A 68 7.03 -4.64 -8.20
CA GLY A 68 7.71 -5.94 -8.18
C GLY A 68 8.34 -6.33 -6.84
N ASP A 69 7.84 -5.77 -5.75
CA ASP A 69 8.25 -6.19 -4.40
C ASP A 69 7.53 -7.49 -3.99
N PRO A 70 8.26 -8.49 -3.46
CA PRO A 70 7.66 -9.77 -3.11
C PRO A 70 6.58 -9.65 -2.04
N LEU A 71 6.67 -8.68 -1.12
CA LEU A 71 5.63 -8.49 -0.09
C LEU A 71 4.33 -7.94 -0.68
N LEU A 72 4.42 -7.18 -1.76
CA LEU A 72 3.27 -6.69 -2.50
C LEU A 72 2.59 -7.84 -3.27
N ASP A 73 3.38 -8.77 -3.83
CA ASP A 73 2.89 -10.01 -4.43
C ASP A 73 2.24 -10.95 -3.39
N GLU A 74 2.84 -11.10 -2.20
CA GLU A 74 2.25 -11.88 -1.11
C GLU A 74 0.95 -11.26 -0.59
N LEU A 75 0.91 -9.94 -0.42
CA LEU A 75 -0.32 -9.23 -0.06
C LEU A 75 -1.40 -9.48 -1.12
N PHE A 76 -1.06 -9.36 -2.40
CA PHE A 76 -2.00 -9.66 -3.48
C PHE A 76 -2.53 -11.09 -3.40
N LYS A 77 -1.64 -12.08 -3.19
CA LYS A 77 -2.02 -13.49 -3.04
C LYS A 77 -2.96 -13.72 -1.86
N LYS A 78 -2.74 -13.04 -0.73
CA LYS A 78 -3.63 -13.11 0.43
C LYS A 78 -5.00 -12.54 0.11
N LEU A 79 -5.07 -11.42 -0.62
CA LEU A 79 -6.33 -10.78 -0.99
C LEU A 79 -7.17 -11.57 -2.01
N ILE A 80 -6.54 -12.41 -2.84
CA ILE A 80 -7.25 -13.27 -3.82
C ILE A 80 -7.57 -14.68 -3.28
N ALA A 81 -6.96 -15.07 -2.16
CA ALA A 81 -7.13 -16.40 -1.58
C ALA A 81 -8.29 -16.48 -0.58
N ASP A 82 -8.87 -15.32 -0.24
CA ASP A 82 -10.12 -15.15 0.50
C ASP A 82 -11.28 -15.09 -0.51
#